data_AF-I4CHN3-F1
#
_entry.id   AF-I4CHN3-F1
#
_cell.length_a   1.000
_cell.length_b   1.000
_cell.length_c   1.000
_cell.angle_alpha   90.00
_cell.angle_beta   90.00
_cell.angle_gamma   90.00
#
_symmetry.space_group_name_H-M   'P 1'
#
loop_
_entity.id
_entity.type
_entity.pdbx_description
1 polymer ?
#
loop_
_entity_poly.entity_id
_entity_poly.type
_entity_poly.pdbx_seq_one_letter_code
_entity_poly.pdbx_strand_id
1 'polypeptide(L)'
;STSRAASEIHPLLTSGGIEITDFDAFICSSGSNLCYPSSNSEDMLSPAELPFMIDLDYHSQIQYRWGGEGLRNTLILWAAEKNSASGKEAVVEDDECSSTYCISFKVKNTEAVPPVKDLRKTMRIQALRCHVLYSHDCSKLNFIPVLASRSQAIRYLYIRCGVKLSNMTVVVGE
;
A
#
# COMPACT_ATOMS: atom_id res chain seq x y z
N SER A 1 8.13 -5.54 -6.80
CA SER A 1 7.10 -4.57 -6.41
C SER A 1 7.20 -4.37 -4.90
N THR A 2 6.55 -3.40 -4.27
CA THR A 2 6.25 -3.56 -2.83
C THR A 2 4.79 -3.19 -2.63
N SER A 3 3.92 -3.96 -3.31
CA SER A 3 2.48 -3.96 -3.04
C SER A 3 2.16 -4.45 -1.62
N ARG A 4 3.11 -5.12 -0.97
CA ARG A 4 2.98 -5.69 0.37
C ARG A 4 2.74 -4.62 1.42
N ALA A 5 1.83 -4.93 2.34
CA ALA A 5 1.61 -4.13 3.53
C ALA A 5 2.73 -4.37 4.56
N ALA A 6 2.84 -3.49 5.55
CA ALA A 6 3.80 -3.67 6.66
C ALA A 6 3.57 -5.01 7.40
N SER A 7 2.30 -5.42 7.55
CA SER A 7 1.89 -6.71 8.12
C SER A 7 2.45 -7.93 7.38
N GLU A 8 2.74 -7.80 6.08
CA GLU A 8 3.31 -8.86 5.26
C GLU A 8 4.83 -8.81 5.17
N ILE A 9 5.42 -7.63 5.37
CA ILE A 9 6.86 -7.42 5.29
C ILE A 9 7.55 -8.01 6.53
N HIS A 10 7.00 -7.79 7.73
CA HIS A 10 7.56 -8.34 8.96
C HIS A 10 7.75 -9.88 8.90
N PRO A 11 6.70 -10.70 8.69
CA PRO A 11 6.86 -12.15 8.64
C PRO A 11 7.74 -12.60 7.47
N LEU A 12 7.74 -11.88 6.34
CA LEU A 12 8.64 -12.18 5.22
C LEU A 12 10.10 -12.04 5.63
N LEU A 13 10.48 -10.92 6.27
CA LEU A 13 11.85 -10.67 6.71
C LEU A 13 12.28 -11.67 7.78
N THR A 14 11.42 -11.91 8.79
CA THR A 14 11.68 -12.90 9.84
C THR A 14 11.88 -14.30 9.25
N SER A 15 11.09 -14.71 8.24
CA SER A 15 11.27 -16.00 7.57
C SER A 15 12.61 -16.13 6.82
N GLY A 16 13.17 -14.99 6.39
CA GLY A 16 14.48 -14.90 5.76
C GLY A 16 15.64 -14.72 6.75
N GLY A 17 15.38 -14.64 8.06
CA GLY A 17 16.38 -14.38 9.08
C GLY A 17 16.96 -12.96 9.03
N ILE A 18 16.21 -12.01 8.47
CA ILE A 18 16.60 -10.59 8.39
C ILE A 18 15.84 -9.84 9.48
N GLU A 19 16.58 -9.08 10.30
CA GLU A 19 15.96 -8.28 11.36
C GLU A 19 15.40 -6.99 10.75
N ILE A 20 14.23 -6.55 11.23
CA ILE A 20 13.66 -5.27 10.78
C ILE A 20 14.56 -4.07 11.10
N THR A 21 15.38 -4.18 12.15
CA THR A 21 16.32 -3.15 12.59
C THR A 21 17.54 -3.04 11.67
N ASP A 22 17.72 -3.96 10.72
CA ASP A 22 18.77 -3.88 9.70
C ASP A 22 18.49 -2.77 8.67
N PHE A 23 17.28 -2.22 8.66
CA PHE A 23 16.87 -1.15 7.76
C PHE A 23 16.53 0.12 8.53
N ASP A 24 16.87 1.28 7.96
CA ASP A 24 16.49 2.57 8.56
C ASP A 24 15.01 2.88 8.37
N ALA A 25 14.41 2.48 7.24
CA ALA A 25 13.03 2.78 6.89
C ALA A 25 12.45 1.79 5.86
N PHE A 26 11.13 1.66 5.86
CA PHE A 26 10.35 0.78 4.99
C PHE A 26 9.31 1.56 4.18
N ILE A 27 9.26 1.30 2.87
CA ILE A 27 8.24 1.85 1.97
C ILE A 27 7.26 0.73 1.60
N CYS A 28 6.07 0.78 2.18
CA CYS A 28 5.04 -0.26 2.09
C CYS A 28 3.85 0.19 1.25
N SER A 29 2.96 -0.77 0.93
CA SER A 29 1.63 -0.51 0.33
C SER A 29 1.72 0.35 -0.93
N SER A 30 2.65 0.00 -1.82
CA SER A 30 2.91 0.72 -3.09
C SER A 30 3.42 2.17 -2.93
N GLY A 31 3.90 2.53 -1.73
CA GLY A 31 4.43 3.85 -1.40
C GLY A 31 3.42 4.78 -0.73
N SER A 32 2.29 4.28 -0.25
CA SER A 32 1.37 5.05 0.60
C SER A 32 1.80 5.07 2.07
N ASN A 33 2.66 4.13 2.48
CA ASN A 33 3.10 4.01 3.86
C ASN A 33 4.62 4.08 3.91
N LEU A 34 5.10 4.96 4.77
CA LEU A 34 6.50 5.04 5.16
C LEU A 34 6.54 4.69 6.65
N CYS A 35 7.34 3.69 6.99
CA CYS A 35 7.44 3.18 8.36
C CYS A 35 8.91 3.10 8.79
N TYR A 36 9.15 3.23 10.09
CA TYR A 36 10.46 3.02 10.70
C TYR A 36 10.39 1.82 11.63
N PRO A 37 11.46 1.02 11.78
CA PRO A 37 11.51 -0.02 12.79
C PRO A 37 11.32 0.60 14.18
N SER A 38 10.48 -0.02 15.00
CA SER A 38 10.28 0.38 16.40
C SER A 38 11.04 -0.57 17.31
N SER A 39 11.91 -0.03 18.16
CA SER A 39 12.73 -0.80 19.11
C SER A 39 12.03 -1.09 20.43
N ASN A 40 10.87 -0.48 20.70
CA ASN A 40 10.25 -0.51 22.02
C ASN A 40 9.27 -1.67 22.14
N SER A 41 9.70 -2.74 22.82
CA SER A 41 8.81 -3.76 23.37
C SER A 41 7.91 -3.25 24.50
N GLU A 42 8.22 -2.08 25.09
CA GLU A 42 7.52 -1.54 26.27
C GLU A 42 6.35 -0.60 25.94
N ASP A 43 6.34 0.02 24.75
CA ASP A 43 5.20 0.82 24.25
C ASP A 43 4.19 -0.02 23.45
N MET A 44 4.50 -1.30 23.21
CA MET A 44 3.58 -2.26 22.60
C MET A 44 2.49 -2.62 23.61
N LEU A 45 1.43 -1.80 23.66
CA LEU A 45 0.28 -2.00 24.55
C LEU A 45 -0.52 -3.27 24.20
N SER A 46 -0.18 -3.91 23.07
CA SER A 46 -0.84 -5.09 22.53
C SER A 46 0.16 -5.98 21.77
N PRO A 47 0.14 -7.32 21.95
CA PRO A 47 0.88 -8.28 21.10
C PRO A 47 0.54 -8.22 19.60
N ALA A 48 -0.50 -7.46 19.22
CA ALA A 48 -0.94 -7.26 17.84
C ALA A 48 -0.34 -6.01 17.18
N GLU A 49 0.39 -5.16 17.90
CA GLU A 49 1.08 -4.03 17.28
C GLU A 49 2.31 -4.53 16.54
N LEU A 50 2.39 -4.21 15.24
CA LEU A 50 3.56 -4.52 14.43
C LEU A 50 4.74 -3.68 14.91
N PRO A 51 5.99 -4.17 14.78
CA PRO A 51 7.18 -3.44 15.22
C PRO A 51 7.57 -2.32 14.25
N PHE A 52 6.58 -1.59 13.74
CA PHE A 52 6.71 -0.50 12.80
C PHE A 52 5.99 0.74 13.33
N MET A 53 6.69 1.87 13.30
CA MET A 53 6.10 3.18 13.53
C MET A 53 5.82 3.87 12.19
N ILE A 54 4.57 4.27 11.96
CA ILE A 54 4.17 4.96 10.72
C ILE A 54 4.57 6.44 10.76
N ASP A 55 5.13 6.94 9.66
CA ASP A 55 5.43 8.36 9.47
C ASP A 55 4.14 9.15 9.15
N LEU A 56 3.56 9.78 10.16
CA LEU A 56 2.36 10.62 10.02
C LEU A 56 2.62 11.92 9.25
N ASP A 57 3.85 12.44 9.28
CA ASP A 57 4.24 13.61 8.50
C ASP A 57 4.16 13.26 7.00
N TYR A 58 4.61 12.06 6.60
CA TYR A 58 4.47 11.57 5.23
C TYR A 58 3.00 11.43 4.81
N HIS A 59 2.14 10.93 5.70
CA HIS A 59 0.68 10.87 5.46
C HIS A 59 0.10 12.24 5.13
N SER A 60 0.51 13.29 5.86
CA SER A 60 0.07 14.67 5.60
C SER A 60 0.46 15.17 4.20
N GLN A 61 1.55 14.66 3.62
CA GLN A 61 2.02 15.01 2.27
C GLN A 61 1.20 14.33 1.17
N ILE A 62 0.70 13.13 1.41
CA ILE A 62 0.01 12.33 0.38
C ILE A 62 -1.51 12.42 0.44
N GLN A 63 -2.08 12.87 1.55
CA GLN A 63 -3.53 12.86 1.80
C GLN A 63 -4.36 13.78 0.90
N TYR A 64 -3.71 14.68 0.13
CA TYR A 64 -4.42 15.70 -0.64
C TYR A 64 -5.48 15.10 -1.58
N ARG A 65 -6.75 15.45 -1.32
CA ARG A 65 -7.94 14.97 -2.05
C ARG A 65 -8.11 13.44 -2.06
N TRP A 66 -7.55 12.76 -1.07
CA TRP A 66 -7.86 11.36 -0.80
C TRP A 66 -9.32 11.24 -0.37
N GLY A 67 -10.06 10.31 -0.96
CA GLY A 67 -11.50 10.16 -0.72
C GLY A 67 -11.86 9.38 0.55
N GLY A 68 -10.87 8.82 1.25
CA GLY A 68 -11.06 8.07 2.50
C GLY A 68 -12.13 7.00 2.42
N GLU A 69 -13.00 6.94 3.43
CA GLU A 69 -14.09 5.98 3.53
C GLU A 69 -15.07 6.04 2.35
N GLY A 70 -15.35 7.23 1.82
CA GLY A 70 -16.24 7.38 0.66
C GLY A 70 -15.69 6.72 -0.59
N LEU A 71 -14.36 6.84 -0.80
CA LEU A 71 -13.68 6.12 -1.87
C LEU A 71 -13.70 4.60 -1.60
N ARG A 72 -13.40 4.17 -0.38
CA ARG A 72 -13.43 2.75 0.03
C ARG A 72 -14.77 2.10 -0.28
N ASN A 73 -15.87 2.70 0.16
CA ASN A 73 -17.22 2.21 -0.10
C ASN A 73 -17.53 2.13 -1.60
N THR A 74 -17.10 3.11 -2.38
CA THR A 74 -17.29 3.09 -3.84
C THR A 74 -16.51 1.95 -4.50
N LEU A 75 -15.29 1.66 -4.03
CA LEU A 75 -14.48 0.55 -4.53
C LEU A 75 -15.05 -0.81 -4.14
N ILE A 76 -15.60 -0.95 -2.94
CA ILE A 76 -16.30 -2.17 -2.50
C ILE A 76 -17.51 -2.44 -3.39
N LEU A 77 -18.32 -1.41 -3.68
CA LEU A 77 -19.46 -1.53 -4.61
C LEU A 77 -19.01 -1.93 -6.02
N TRP A 78 -17.92 -1.32 -6.51
CA TRP A 78 -17.32 -1.71 -7.79
C TRP A 78 -16.86 -3.17 -7.80
N ALA A 79 -16.24 -3.67 -6.74
CA ALA A 79 -15.82 -5.07 -6.63
C ALA A 79 -17.04 -6.02 -6.63
N ALA A 80 -18.10 -5.68 -5.90
CA ALA A 80 -19.35 -6.44 -5.88
C ALA A 80 -20.02 -6.50 -7.28
N GLU A 81 -20.00 -5.40 -8.03
CA GLU A 81 -20.48 -5.35 -9.42
C GLU A 81 -19.68 -6.32 -10.32
N LYS A 82 -18.35 -6.35 -10.17
CA LYS A 82 -17.49 -7.28 -10.93
C LYS A 82 -17.71 -8.75 -10.58
N ASN A 83 -17.94 -9.04 -9.30
CA ASN A 83 -18.27 -10.40 -8.87
C ASN A 83 -19.63 -10.85 -9.41
N SER A 84 -20.61 -9.94 -9.42
CA SER A 84 -21.95 -10.21 -9.97
C SER A 84 -21.91 -10.48 -11.48
N ALA A 85 -21.13 -9.70 -12.24
CA ALA A 85 -21.00 -9.86 -13.68
C ALA A 85 -20.23 -11.14 -14.09
N SER A 86 -19.27 -11.57 -13.28
CA SER A 86 -18.47 -12.77 -13.56
C SER A 86 -19.10 -14.06 -13.03
N GLY A 87 -20.12 -13.97 -12.17
CA GLY A 87 -20.75 -15.11 -11.51
C GLY A 87 -19.83 -15.85 -10.52
N LYS A 88 -18.66 -15.30 -10.22
CA LYS A 88 -17.66 -15.82 -9.28
C LYS A 88 -17.05 -14.68 -8.48
N GLU A 89 -16.43 -15.00 -7.36
CA GLU A 89 -15.71 -14.04 -6.55
C GLU A 89 -14.35 -13.70 -7.20
N ALA A 90 -14.33 -12.72 -8.10
CA ALA A 90 -13.16 -12.30 -8.86
C ALA A 90 -12.23 -11.37 -8.06
N VAL A 91 -12.80 -10.47 -7.25
CA VAL A 91 -12.07 -9.48 -6.45
C VAL A 91 -12.68 -9.38 -5.06
N VAL A 92 -11.84 -9.42 -4.04
CA VAL A 92 -12.24 -9.35 -2.62
C VAL A 92 -11.39 -8.30 -1.91
N GLU A 93 -11.98 -7.51 -1.03
CA GLU A 93 -11.22 -6.58 -0.21
C GLU A 93 -10.24 -7.32 0.71
N ASP A 94 -9.02 -6.81 0.81
CA ASP A 94 -7.96 -7.30 1.68
C ASP A 94 -7.81 -6.35 2.87
N ASP A 95 -8.71 -6.46 3.84
CA ASP A 95 -8.75 -5.56 5.01
C ASP A 95 -7.44 -5.61 5.82
N GLU A 96 -6.85 -6.80 5.97
CA GLU A 96 -5.57 -7.02 6.67
C GLU A 96 -4.38 -6.28 6.03
N CYS A 97 -4.43 -6.07 4.71
CA CYS A 97 -3.39 -5.35 3.96
C CYS A 97 -3.83 -3.93 3.58
N SER A 98 -5.03 -3.52 3.98
CA SER A 98 -5.53 -2.17 3.76
C SER A 98 -5.07 -1.25 4.89
N SER A 99 -5.00 0.04 4.59
CA SER A 99 -4.60 1.09 5.54
C SER A 99 -5.28 2.40 5.15
N THR A 100 -5.11 3.43 5.97
CA THR A 100 -5.69 4.76 5.74
C THR A 100 -5.47 5.30 4.33
N TYR A 101 -4.30 5.04 3.73
CA TYR A 101 -3.91 5.55 2.40
C TYR A 101 -3.60 4.44 1.39
N CYS A 102 -4.01 3.20 1.65
CA CYS A 102 -4.00 2.14 0.65
C CYS A 102 -5.20 1.23 0.86
N ILE A 103 -6.09 1.19 -0.13
CA ILE A 103 -7.19 0.24 -0.13
C ILE A 103 -6.74 -0.93 -1.01
N SER A 104 -6.65 -2.11 -0.42
CA SER A 104 -6.06 -3.29 -1.03
C SER A 104 -7.15 -4.32 -1.33
N PHE A 105 -7.07 -4.96 -2.49
CA PHE A 105 -7.96 -6.06 -2.88
C PHE A 105 -7.15 -7.27 -3.33
N LYS A 106 -7.59 -8.47 -2.93
CA LYS A 106 -7.14 -9.76 -3.46
C LYS A 106 -7.89 -10.05 -4.77
N VAL A 107 -7.14 -10.40 -5.81
CA VAL A 107 -7.62 -10.77 -7.13
C VAL A 107 -7.57 -12.28 -7.26
N LYS A 108 -8.73 -12.92 -7.34
CA LYS A 108 -8.87 -14.38 -7.47
C LYS A 108 -9.01 -14.83 -8.92
N ASN A 109 -9.55 -13.97 -9.79
CA ASN A 109 -9.71 -14.26 -11.20
C ASN A 109 -9.28 -13.06 -12.05
N THR A 110 -8.04 -13.08 -12.55
CA THR A 110 -7.45 -12.00 -13.35
C THR A 110 -8.19 -11.75 -14.67
N GLU A 111 -8.85 -12.76 -15.25
CA GLU A 111 -9.60 -12.59 -16.51
C GLU A 111 -10.88 -11.78 -16.32
N ALA A 112 -11.45 -11.83 -15.11
CA ALA A 112 -12.66 -11.10 -14.75
C ALA A 112 -12.40 -9.64 -14.32
N VAL A 113 -11.14 -9.28 -14.05
CA VAL A 113 -10.78 -7.92 -13.63
C VAL A 113 -10.24 -7.12 -14.82
N PRO A 114 -10.71 -5.88 -15.05
CA PRO A 114 -10.21 -5.08 -16.16
C PRO A 114 -8.70 -4.79 -16.06
N PRO A 115 -8.03 -4.55 -17.20
CA PRO A 115 -6.68 -3.99 -17.20
C PRO A 115 -6.61 -2.67 -16.43
N VAL A 116 -5.43 -2.36 -15.86
CA VAL A 116 -5.20 -1.12 -15.08
C VAL A 116 -5.62 0.14 -15.84
N LYS A 117 -5.41 0.16 -17.16
CA LYS A 117 -5.77 1.31 -18.01
C LYS A 117 -7.27 1.60 -17.96
N ASP A 118 -8.09 0.57 -18.02
CA ASP A 118 -9.55 0.68 -18.01
C ASP A 118 -10.06 1.00 -16.61
N LEU A 119 -9.46 0.37 -15.59
CA LEU A 119 -9.73 0.71 -14.19
C LEU A 119 -9.46 2.19 -13.91
N ARG A 120 -8.28 2.70 -14.29
CA ARG A 120 -7.94 4.12 -14.15
C ARG A 120 -8.90 5.03 -14.91
N LYS A 121 -9.38 4.61 -16.08
CA LYS A 121 -10.38 5.36 -16.85
C LYS A 121 -11.71 5.43 -16.09
N THR A 122 -12.22 4.30 -15.58
CA THR A 122 -13.45 4.24 -14.78
C THR A 122 -13.36 5.13 -13.54
N MET A 123 -12.26 5.02 -12.78
CA MET A 123 -12.05 5.84 -11.59
C MET A 123 -12.05 7.33 -11.92
N ARG A 124 -11.40 7.75 -13.02
CA ARG A 124 -11.40 9.14 -13.49
C ARG A 124 -12.79 9.62 -13.90
N ILE A 125 -13.59 8.79 -14.58
CA ILE A 125 -14.96 9.12 -14.98
C ILE A 125 -15.83 9.34 -13.73
N GLN A 126 -15.63 8.54 -12.68
CA GLN A 126 -16.32 8.67 -11.40
C GLN A 126 -15.71 9.76 -10.49
N ALA A 127 -14.76 10.57 -11.00
CA ALA A 127 -14.02 11.58 -10.25
C ALA A 127 -13.30 11.07 -9.00
N LEU A 128 -13.01 9.77 -8.94
CA LEU A 128 -12.24 9.13 -7.87
C LEU A 128 -10.75 9.43 -8.05
N ARG A 129 -10.18 10.17 -7.10
CA ARG A 129 -8.79 10.64 -7.14
C ARG A 129 -7.86 9.65 -6.47
N CYS A 130 -7.53 8.59 -7.19
CA CYS A 130 -6.59 7.56 -6.75
C CYS A 130 -5.72 7.04 -7.89
N HIS A 131 -4.63 6.37 -7.51
CA HIS A 131 -3.83 5.54 -8.40
C HIS A 131 -4.13 4.07 -8.16
N VAL A 132 -4.36 3.36 -9.25
CA VAL A 132 -4.59 1.91 -9.27
C VAL A 132 -3.32 1.21 -9.72
N LEU A 133 -2.90 0.20 -8.97
CA LEU A 133 -1.68 -0.58 -9.18
C LEU A 133 -1.95 -2.07 -8.94
N TYR A 134 -1.60 -2.94 -9.90
CA TYR A 134 -1.50 -4.37 -9.60
C TYR A 134 -0.15 -4.68 -8.95
N SER A 135 -0.13 -5.72 -8.12
CA SER A 135 1.09 -6.44 -7.79
C SER A 135 1.69 -7.11 -9.04
N HIS A 136 2.94 -7.53 -8.94
CA HIS A 136 3.65 -8.13 -10.07
C HIS A 136 3.00 -9.43 -10.58
N ASP A 137 2.49 -10.25 -9.66
CA ASP A 137 1.78 -11.50 -9.93
C ASP A 137 0.28 -11.30 -10.24
N CYS A 138 -0.19 -10.05 -10.31
CA CYS A 138 -1.60 -9.68 -10.49
C CYS A 138 -2.56 -10.27 -9.44
N SER A 139 -2.05 -10.74 -8.29
CA SER A 139 -2.86 -11.30 -7.19
C SER A 139 -3.42 -10.22 -6.26
N LYS A 140 -2.87 -9.00 -6.30
CA LYS A 140 -3.35 -7.85 -5.52
C LYS A 140 -3.56 -6.62 -6.37
N LEU A 141 -4.54 -5.84 -5.98
CA LEU A 141 -4.88 -4.56 -6.56
C LEU A 141 -4.92 -3.50 -5.45
N ASN A 142 -4.03 -2.52 -5.54
CA ASN A 142 -3.89 -1.45 -4.56
C ASN A 142 -4.40 -0.13 -5.15
N PHE A 143 -5.16 0.60 -4.33
CA PHE A 143 -5.63 1.95 -4.60
C PHE A 143 -4.98 2.90 -3.60
N ILE A 144 -4.16 3.83 -4.09
CA ILE A 144 -3.40 4.78 -3.26
C ILE A 144 -3.69 6.23 -3.66
N PRO A 145 -3.39 7.23 -2.82
CA PRO A 145 -3.50 8.64 -3.19
C PRO A 145 -2.71 8.98 -4.45
N VAL A 146 -3.17 10.00 -5.19
CA VAL A 146 -2.48 10.48 -6.41
C VAL A 146 -1.05 10.97 -6.11
N LEU A 147 -0.82 11.48 -4.90
CA LEU A 147 0.50 11.93 -4.46
C LEU A 147 1.34 10.81 -3.84
N ALA A 148 0.81 9.60 -3.68
CA ALA A 148 1.57 8.48 -3.14
C ALA A 148 2.27 7.72 -4.27
N SER A 149 3.57 7.46 -4.08
CA SER A 149 4.33 6.50 -4.89
C SER A 149 5.64 6.17 -4.19
N ARG A 150 6.28 5.07 -4.60
CA ARG A 150 7.62 4.70 -4.11
C ARG A 150 8.65 5.82 -4.34
N SER A 151 8.66 6.41 -5.53
CA SER A 151 9.55 7.53 -5.86
C SER A 151 9.26 8.76 -5.00
N GLN A 152 8.00 9.03 -4.69
CA GLN A 152 7.63 10.13 -3.80
C GLN A 152 8.07 9.88 -2.36
N ALA A 153 7.93 8.66 -1.84
CA ALA A 153 8.42 8.29 -0.51
C ALA A 153 9.95 8.44 -0.41
N ILE A 154 10.70 7.97 -1.41
CA ILE A 154 12.17 8.17 -1.47
C ILE A 154 12.52 9.66 -1.51
N ARG A 155 11.79 10.45 -2.32
CA ARG A 155 12.00 11.90 -2.39
C ARG A 155 11.70 12.57 -1.05
N TYR A 156 10.65 12.14 -0.35
CA TYR A 156 10.32 12.63 0.97
C TYR A 156 11.46 12.34 1.96
N LEU A 157 12.00 11.11 1.99
CA LEU A 157 13.16 10.76 2.81
C LEU A 157 14.39 11.63 2.50
N TYR A 158 14.70 11.85 1.22
CA TYR A 158 15.78 12.75 0.81
C TYR A 158 15.63 14.17 1.41
N ILE A 159 14.42 14.72 1.36
CA ILE A 159 14.13 16.07 1.88
C ILE A 159 14.12 16.08 3.42
N ARG A 160 13.43 15.12 4.04
CA ARG A 160 13.19 15.07 5.50
C ARG A 160 14.44 14.71 6.29
N CYS A 161 15.20 13.74 5.81
CA CYS A 161 16.39 13.21 6.48
C CYS A 161 17.68 13.93 6.05
N GLY A 162 17.63 14.75 4.98
CA GLY A 162 18.81 15.45 4.46
C GLY A 162 19.90 14.53 3.88
N VAL A 163 19.56 13.27 3.61
CA VAL A 163 20.50 12.27 3.06
C VAL A 163 20.53 12.36 1.54
N LYS A 164 21.72 12.54 0.95
CA LYS A 164 21.87 12.54 -0.50
C LYS A 164 21.45 11.19 -1.09
N LEU A 165 20.78 11.20 -2.25
CA LEU A 165 20.38 9.96 -2.94
C LEU A 165 21.58 9.05 -3.26
N SER A 166 22.77 9.61 -3.48
CA SER A 166 24.01 8.86 -3.69
C SER A 166 24.44 8.02 -2.47
N ASN A 167 23.94 8.35 -1.29
CA ASN A 167 24.29 7.71 -0.03
C ASN A 167 23.16 6.79 0.47
N MET A 168 22.07 6.66 -0.29
CA MET A 168 20.94 5.82 0.07
C MET A 168 21.03 4.48 -0.64
N THR A 169 21.07 3.39 0.13
CA THR A 169 20.94 2.03 -0.41
C THR A 169 19.46 1.65 -0.34
N VAL A 170 18.84 1.38 -1.49
CA VAL A 170 17.44 0.97 -1.57
C VAL A 170 17.37 -0.50 -1.93
N VAL A 171 16.88 -1.32 -1.00
CA VAL A 171 16.54 -2.72 -1.27
C VAL A 171 15.11 -2.78 -1.78
N VAL A 172 14.90 -3.42 -2.92
CA VAL A 172 13.60 -3.51 -3.58
C VAL A 172 13.13 -4.96 -3.54
N GLY A 173 11.98 -5.18 -2.90
CA GLY A 173 11.32 -6.49 -2.90
C GLY A 173 10.51 -6.75 -4.18
N GLU A 174 9.97 -7.97 -4.25
CA GLU A 174 8.94 -8.36 -5.21
C GLU A 174 7.52 -8.20 -4.69
#